data_AF-A0AAN6Y4J5-F1
#
_entry.id   AF-A0AAN6Y4J5-F1
#
_cell.length_a   1.000
_cell.length_b   1.000
_cell.length_c   1.000
_cell.angle_alpha   90.00
_cell.angle_beta   90.00
_cell.angle_gamma   90.00
#
_symmetry.space_group_name_H-M   'P 1'
#
loop_
_entity.id
_entity.type
_entity.pdbx_description
1 polymer ?
#
loop_
_entity_poly.entity_id
_entity_poly.type
_entity_poly.pdbx_seq_one_letter_code
_entity_poly.pdbx_strand_id
1 'polypeptide(L)' 'MPVELREDPPQRDIKADAALENAELQPEEVSNKARGHKANLSNPNTSEESKKNSEEALKELGGEKAFFSK' A
#
# COMPACT_ATOMS: atom_id res chain seq x y z
N MET A 1 55.06 9.91 3.40
CA MET A 1 53.88 9.62 2.56
C MET A 1 52.70 9.42 3.49
N PRO A 2 51.71 10.33 3.53
CA PRO A 2 50.53 10.12 4.38
C PRO A 2 49.70 8.96 3.81
N VAL A 3 49.29 8.07 4.70
CA VAL A 3 48.48 6.88 4.39
C VAL A 3 47.06 7.37 4.14
N GLU A 4 46.61 7.35 2.88
CA GLU A 4 45.21 7.63 2.56
C GLU A 4 44.33 6.55 3.20
N LEU A 5 43.57 6.99 4.20
CA LEU A 5 42.53 6.21 4.85
C LEU A 5 41.51 5.84 3.75
N ARG A 6 41.43 4.56 3.40
CA ARG A 6 40.38 4.06 2.51
C ARG A 6 39.06 4.29 3.23
N GLU A 7 38.31 5.27 2.76
CA GLU A 7 36.98 5.57 3.29
C GLU A 7 36.10 4.34 3.14
N ASP A 8 35.47 3.95 4.24
CA ASP A 8 34.51 2.86 4.30
C ASP A 8 33.46 3.02 3.18
N PRO A 9 33.11 1.94 2.45
CA PRO A 9 32.12 2.04 1.38
C PRO A 9 30.81 2.56 1.97
N PRO A 10 30.08 3.44 1.26
CA PRO A 10 28.82 3.95 1.75
C PRO A 10 27.89 2.78 2.03
N GLN A 11 27.49 2.64 3.30
CA GLN A 11 26.48 1.69 3.69
C GLN A 11 25.24 2.02 2.86
N ARG A 12 24.91 1.15 1.91
CA ARG A 12 23.73 1.32 1.08
C ARG A 12 22.51 1.06 1.96
N ASP A 13 22.00 2.12 2.57
CA ASP A 13 20.85 2.08 3.45
C ASP A 13 19.61 1.66 2.65
N ILE A 14 19.19 0.40 2.82
CA ILE A 14 18.00 -0.19 2.19
C ILE A 14 16.68 0.43 2.75
N LYS A 15 16.77 1.51 3.54
CA LYS A 15 15.66 2.03 4.35
C LYS A 15 15.38 3.51 4.10
N ALA A 16 15.31 3.93 2.84
CA ALA A 16 14.96 5.32 2.51
C ALA A 16 13.89 5.49 1.43
N ASP A 17 13.26 4.41 0.94
CA ASP A 17 12.19 4.52 -0.07
C ASP A 17 10.80 4.13 0.47
N ALA A 18 10.69 3.81 1.76
CA ALA A 18 9.42 3.34 2.37
C ALA A 18 8.76 4.37 3.31
N ALA A 19 9.27 5.60 3.37
CA ALA A 19 8.82 6.58 4.35
C ALA A 19 8.84 8.02 3.81
N LEU A 20 7.95 8.34 2.86
CA LEU A 20 7.36 9.68 2.70
C LEU A 20 6.16 9.57 1.74
N GLU A 21 4.95 9.27 2.22
CA GLU A 21 4.02 10.23 2.81
C GLU A 21 3.52 11.27 1.79
N ASN A 22 2.56 10.87 0.97
CA ASN A 22 1.44 11.72 0.53
C ASN A 22 0.24 10.83 0.21
N ALA A 23 -0.93 11.29 0.63
CA ALA A 23 -2.18 10.54 0.77
C ALA A 23 -2.89 10.17 -0.56
N GLU A 24 -2.15 9.80 -1.58
CA GLU A 24 -2.67 9.25 -2.83
C GLU A 24 -2.28 7.78 -2.86
N LEU A 25 -3.16 6.91 -2.37
CA LEU A 25 -3.09 5.50 -2.74
C LEU A 25 -2.99 5.50 -4.27
N GLN A 26 -1.90 4.98 -4.82
CA GLN A 26 -1.74 4.95 -6.27
C GLN A 26 -3.01 4.30 -6.85
N PRO A 27 -3.58 4.81 -7.95
CA PRO A 27 -4.81 4.26 -8.52
C PRO A 27 -4.71 2.73 -8.74
N GLU A 28 -3.51 2.25 -9.11
CA GLU A 28 -3.14 0.84 -9.13
C GLU A 28 -3.29 0.12 -7.78
N GLU A 29 -2.82 0.70 -6.68
CA GLU A 29 -2.93 0.10 -5.34
C GLU A 29 -4.39 0.02 -4.88
N VAL A 30 -5.20 1.05 -5.16
CA VAL A 30 -6.65 1.03 -4.88
C VAL A 30 -7.32 -0.08 -5.68
N SER A 31 -7.02 -0.18 -6.98
CA SER A 31 -7.51 -1.22 -7.88
C SER A 31 -7.12 -2.62 -7.40
N ASN A 32 -5.87 -2.80 -6.98
CA ASN A 32 -5.36 -4.08 -6.47
C ASN A 32 -6.03 -4.49 -5.15
N LYS A 33 -6.19 -3.55 -4.20
CA LYS A 33 -6.91 -3.80 -2.94
C LYS A 33 -8.38 -4.13 -3.19
N ALA A 34 -9.05 -3.40 -4.08
CA ALA A 34 -10.44 -3.67 -4.43
C ALA A 34 -10.62 -5.08 -5.05
N ARG A 35 -9.69 -5.50 -5.93
CA ARG A 35 -9.71 -6.87 -6.47
C ARG A 35 -9.55 -7.92 -5.37
N GLY A 36 -8.66 -7.70 -4.41
CA GLY A 36 -8.44 -8.59 -3.26
C GLY A 36 -9.68 -8.74 -2.38
N HIS A 37 -10.30 -7.63 -1.99
CA HIS A 37 -11.53 -7.64 -1.21
C HIS A 37 -12.68 -8.32 -1.96
N LYS A 38 -12.81 -8.09 -3.27
CA LYS A 38 -13.82 -8.76 -4.11
C LYS A 38 -13.60 -10.28 -4.20
N ALA A 39 -12.34 -10.73 -4.27
CA ALA A 39 -12.01 -12.15 -4.20
C ALA A 39 -12.38 -12.74 -2.84
N ASN A 40 -12.15 -12.00 -1.75
CA ASN A 40 -12.52 -12.43 -0.40
C ASN A 40 -14.03 -12.62 -0.23
N LEU A 41 -14.86 -11.77 -0.85
CA LEU A 41 -16.32 -11.93 -0.86
C LEU A 41 -16.79 -13.18 -1.60
N SER A 42 -16.07 -13.55 -2.66
CA SER A 42 -16.42 -14.70 -3.50
C SER A 42 -15.90 -16.03 -2.93
N ASN A 43 -15.03 -15.98 -1.92
CA ASN A 43 -14.47 -17.17 -1.30
C ASN A 43 -15.49 -17.79 -0.32
N PRO A 44 -15.97 -19.03 -0.56
CA PRO A 44 -16.93 -19.70 0.32
C PRO A 44 -16.33 -20.05 1.70
N ASN A 45 -15.01 -20.06 1.84
CA ASN A 45 -14.32 -20.34 3.10
C ASN A 45 -14.08 -19.08 3.95
N THR A 46 -14.45 -17.90 3.46
CA THR A 46 -14.31 -16.66 4.21
C THR A 46 -15.48 -16.49 5.18
N SER A 47 -15.18 -16.06 6.41
CA SER A 47 -16.19 -15.79 7.42
C SER A 47 -17.09 -14.61 7.03
N GLU A 48 -18.33 -14.62 7.53
CA GLU A 48 -19.29 -13.54 7.27
C GLU A 48 -18.79 -12.16 7.75
N GLU A 49 -18.10 -12.13 8.90
CA GLU A 49 -17.46 -10.91 9.42
C GLU A 49 -16.40 -10.36 8.46
N SER A 50 -15.54 -11.24 7.91
CA SER A 50 -14.49 -10.86 6.98
C SER A 50 -15.04 -10.39 5.64
N LYS A 51 -16.16 -10.98 5.19
CA LYS A 51 -16.91 -10.51 4.03
C LYS A 51 -17.46 -9.11 4.27
N LYS A 52 -18.16 -8.89 5.38
CA LYS A 52 -18.72 -7.57 5.73
C LYS A 52 -17.63 -6.48 5.76
N ASN A 53 -16.51 -6.75 6.42
CA ASN A 53 -15.37 -5.83 6.45
C ASN A 53 -14.81 -5.56 5.03
N SER A 54 -14.78 -6.58 4.17
CA SER A 54 -14.34 -6.42 2.78
C SER A 54 -15.32 -5.61 1.93
N GLU A 55 -16.62 -5.69 2.18
CA GLU A 55 -17.62 -4.83 1.54
C GLU A 55 -17.49 -3.37 1.98
N GLU A 56 -17.26 -3.14 3.27
CA GLU A 56 -17.04 -1.79 3.82
C GLU A 56 -15.76 -1.17 3.26
N ALA A 57 -14.66 -1.93 3.22
CA ALA A 57 -13.41 -1.50 2.59
C ALA A 57 -13.58 -1.21 1.09
N LEU A 58 -14.36 -2.00 0.35
CA LEU A 58 -14.66 -1.71 -1.05
C LEU A 58 -15.45 -0.41 -1.25
N LYS A 59 -16.37 -0.11 -0.34
CA LYS A 59 -17.12 1.15 -0.36
C LYS A 59 -16.22 2.34 -0.03
N GLU A 60 -15.28 2.20 0.88
CA GLU A 60 -14.31 3.24 1.23
C GLU A 60 -13.23 3.44 0.15
N LEU A 61 -12.83 2.36 -0.54
CA LEU A 61 -11.89 2.43 -1.67
C LEU A 61 -12.52 3.02 -2.93
N GLY A 62 -13.81 2.75 -3.16
CA GLY A 62 -14.59 3.32 -4.28
C GLY A 62 -15.29 4.64 -3.96
N GLY A 63 -15.36 5.01 -2.68
CA GLY A 63 -16.07 6.16 -2.14
C GLY A 63 -15.12 7.19 -1.55
N GLU A 64 -15.50 8.46 -1.65
CA GLU A 64 -14.84 9.64 -1.08
C GLU A 64 -13.48 10.05 -1.69
N LYS A 65 -12.56 9.14 -2.06
CA LYS A 65 -11.30 9.55 -2.74
C LYS A 65 -11.35 9.69 -4.26
N ALA A 66 -12.30 9.02 -4.92
CA ALA A 66 -12.55 9.24 -6.36
C ALA A 66 -13.34 10.54 -6.65
N PHE A 67 -13.93 11.16 -5.63
CA PHE A 67 -14.88 12.27 -5.79
C PHE A 67 -14.43 13.61 -5.20
N PHE A 68 -13.45 13.66 -4.28
CA PHE A 68 -12.99 14.92 -3.67
C PHE A 68 -11.74 15.55 -4.33
N SER A 69 -11.39 15.15 -5.56
CA SER A 69 -10.44 15.92 -6.38
C SER A 69 -11.17 16.99 -7.21
N LYS A 70 -11.46 18.14 -6.59
CA LYS A 70 -11.68 19.40 -7.32
C LYS A 70 -10.97 20.55 -6.62
#